data_AF-A0A3A3FHX7-F1
#
_entry.id   AF-A0A3A3FHX7-F1
#
_cell.length_a   1.000
_cell.length_b   1.000
_cell.length_c   1.000
_cell.angle_alpha   90.00
_cell.angle_beta   90.00
_cell.angle_gamma   90.00
#
_symmetry.space_group_name_H-M   'P 1'
#
loop_
_entity.id
_entity.type
_entity.pdbx_description
1 polymer ?
#
loop_
_entity_poly.entity_id
_entity_poly.type
_entity_poly.pdbx_seq_one_letter_code
_entity_poly.pdbx_strand_id
1 'polypeptide(L)' 'MLTEFTTAAAIENLVNATLGADASARHEYLLRQSLHNLVRLAKAEYKVEVQHSVGKVVQVLPTDATLVL' A
#
# COMPACT_ATOMS: atom_id res chain seq x y z
N MET A 1 12.80 8.56 -20.22
CA MET A 1 12.93 7.70 -19.04
C MET A 1 11.55 7.52 -18.44
N LEU A 2 10.98 6.31 -18.49
CA LEU A 2 9.78 5.99 -17.70
C LEU A 2 10.27 5.82 -16.26
N THR A 3 10.07 6.83 -15.43
CA THR A 3 10.32 6.70 -13.99
C THR A 3 9.32 5.68 -13.46
N GLU A 4 9.78 4.50 -13.10
CA GLU A 4 8.93 3.52 -12.40
C GLU A 4 8.38 4.18 -11.15
N PHE A 5 7.06 4.34 -11.10
CA PHE A 5 6.35 4.89 -9.95
C PHE A 5 6.26 3.81 -8.86
N THR A 6 7.39 3.52 -8.24
CA THR A 6 7.47 2.53 -7.16
C THR A 6 6.95 3.13 -5.86
N THR A 7 6.47 2.28 -4.95
CA THR A 7 6.15 2.68 -3.59
C THR A 7 7.33 3.37 -2.91
N ALA A 8 8.56 2.90 -3.14
CA ALA A 8 9.76 3.51 -2.57
C ALA A 8 9.98 4.93 -3.08
N ALA A 9 9.86 5.15 -4.40
CA ALA A 9 9.98 6.48 -4.99
C ALA A 9 8.89 7.43 -4.46
N ALA A 10 7.65 6.96 -4.32
CA ALA A 10 6.57 7.75 -3.73
C ALA A 10 6.85 8.12 -2.27
N ILE A 11 7.39 7.19 -1.47
CA ILE A 11 7.77 7.47 -0.08
C ILE A 11 8.85 8.54 -0.01
N GLU A 12 9.93 8.43 -0.78
CA GLU A 12 10.99 9.44 -0.77
C GLU A 12 10.48 10.82 -1.24
N ASN A 13 9.61 10.86 -2.25
CA ASN A 13 8.97 12.11 -2.68
C ASN A 13 8.15 12.74 -1.55
N LEU A 14 7.40 11.94 -0.79
CA LEU A 14 6.62 12.43 0.35
C LEU A 14 7.52 12.90 1.50
N VAL A 15 8.61 12.20 1.80
CA VAL A 15 9.59 12.63 2.81
C VAL A 15 10.14 14.00 2.43
N ASN A 16 10.60 14.15 1.18
CA ASN A 16 11.17 15.41 0.67
C ASN A 16 10.16 16.55 0.58
N ALA A 17 8.89 16.26 0.25
CA ALA A 17 7.84 17.27 0.16
C ALA A 17 7.34 17.72 1.54
N THR A 18 7.42 16.85 2.56
CA THR A 18 6.93 17.13 3.91
C THR A 18 7.98 17.78 4.78
N LEU A 19 9.25 17.36 4.63
CA LEU A 19 10.35 17.87 5.42
C LEU A 19 11.06 19.00 4.68
N GLY A 20 11.26 20.13 5.36
CA GLY A 20 12.09 21.21 4.86
C GLY A 20 13.59 20.89 4.92
N ALA A 21 14.41 21.75 4.32
CA ALA A 21 15.86 21.56 4.23
C ALA A 21 16.58 21.42 5.58
N ASP A 22 15.99 21.90 6.68
CA ASP A 22 16.56 21.86 8.02
C ASP A 22 16.11 20.64 8.86
N ALA A 23 15.43 19.67 8.25
CA ALA A 23 14.97 18.50 8.97
C ALA A 23 16.16 17.66 9.46
N SER A 24 16.16 17.33 10.76
CA SER A 24 17.15 16.41 11.30
C SER A 24 17.02 15.01 10.66
N ALA A 25 18.13 14.29 10.57
CA ALA A 25 18.15 12.89 10.13
C ALA A 25 17.16 12.00 10.91
N ARG A 26 16.88 12.34 12.17
CA ARG A 26 15.87 11.65 12.98
C ARG A 26 14.44 11.88 12.44
N HIS A 27 14.10 13.10 12.03
CA HIS A 27 12.79 13.40 11.46
C HIS A 27 12.58 12.67 10.12
N GLU A 28 13.60 12.68 9.25
CA GLU A 28 13.58 11.93 8.00
C GLU A 28 13.37 10.43 8.23
N TYR A 29 14.13 9.85 9.16
CA TYR A 29 14.01 8.43 9.51
C TYR A 29 12.60 8.11 10.03
N LEU A 30 12.10 8.90 10.99
CA LEU A 30 10.79 8.67 11.58
C LEU A 30 9.66 8.78 10.55
N LEU A 31 9.69 9.81 9.70
CA LEU A 31 8.67 9.99 8.67
C LEU A 31 8.71 8.85 7.65
N ARG A 32 9.90 8.49 7.17
CA ARG A 32 10.08 7.37 6.24
C ARG A 32 9.53 6.06 6.80
N GLN A 33 9.87 5.74 8.06
CA GLN A 33 9.35 4.52 8.71
C GLN A 33 7.84 4.58 8.92
N SER A 34 7.30 5.75 9.26
CA SER A 34 5.86 5.95 9.42
C SER A 34 5.12 5.71 8.10
N LEU A 35 5.64 6.23 6.99
CA LEU A 35 5.08 6.01 5.65
C LEU A 35 5.16 4.54 5.23
N HIS A 36 6.28 3.86 5.48
CA HIS A 36 6.38 2.43 5.22
C HIS A 36 5.34 1.62 6.00
N ASN A 37 5.14 1.94 7.28
CA ASN A 37 4.14 1.27 8.11
C ASN A 37 2.72 1.55 7.64
N LEU A 38 2.42 2.79 7.23
CA LEU A 38 1.13 3.15 6.65
C LEU A 38 0.84 2.34 5.38
N VAL A 39 1.82 2.21 4.49
CA VAL A 39 1.66 1.41 3.26
C VAL A 39 1.43 -0.07 3.60
N ARG A 40 2.15 -0.63 4.58
CA ARG A 40 1.94 -2.02 5.02
C ARG A 40 0.53 -2.22 5.56
N LEU A 41 0.04 -1.27 6.37
CA LEU A 41 -1.31 -1.29 6.92
C LEU A 41 -2.36 -1.23 5.79
N ALA A 42 -2.25 -0.27 4.89
CA ALA A 42 -3.16 -0.13 3.75
C ALA A 42 -3.21 -1.40 2.88
N LYS A 43 -2.06 -2.05 2.65
CA LYS A 43 -2.01 -3.33 1.94
C LYS A 43 -2.72 -4.46 2.69
N ALA A 44 -2.61 -4.50 4.01
CA ALA A 44 -3.29 -5.48 4.84
C ALA A 44 -4.81 -5.27 4.83
N GLU A 45 -5.25 -4.02 4.97
CA GLU A 45 -6.67 -3.63 4.89
C GLU A 45 -7.27 -3.98 3.52
N TYR A 46 -6.58 -3.61 2.43
CA TYR A 46 -7.01 -3.96 1.08
C TYR A 46 -7.10 -5.47 0.86
N LYS A 47 -6.14 -6.25 1.39
CA LYS A 47 -6.19 -7.71 1.30
C LYS A 47 -7.44 -8.27 1.98
N VAL A 48 -7.79 -7.77 3.18
CA VAL A 48 -8.99 -8.20 3.90
C VAL A 48 -10.26 -7.83 3.12
N GLU A 49 -10.31 -6.62 2.56
CA GLU A 49 -11.43 -6.15 1.75
C GLU A 49 -11.64 -7.00 0.49
N VAL A 50 -10.55 -7.32 -0.22
CA VAL A 50 -10.58 -8.20 -1.40
C VAL A 50 -11.04 -9.60 -1.00
N GLN A 51 -10.51 -10.17 0.08
CA GLN A 51 -10.91 -11.50 0.56
C GLN A 51 -12.40 -11.55 0.91
N HIS A 52 -12.93 -10.50 1.55
CA HIS A 52 -14.34 -10.39 1.86
C HIS A 52 -15.20 -10.26 0.59
N SER A 53 -14.75 -9.47 -0.39
CA SER A 53 -15.44 -9.30 -1.67
C SER A 53 -15.46 -10.60 -2.48
N VAL A 54 -14.34 -11.32 -2.54
CA VAL A 54 -14.25 -12.66 -3.17
C VAL A 54 -15.15 -13.66 -2.42
N GLY A 55 -15.15 -13.65 -1.09
CA GLY A 55 -16.02 -14.51 -0.29
C GLY A 55 -17.50 -14.32 -0.63
N LYS A 56 -17.95 -13.08 -0.82
CA LYS A 56 -19.31 -12.77 -1.27
C LYS A 56 -19.58 -13.32 -2.67
N VAL A 57 -18.65 -13.15 -3.61
CA VAL A 57 -18.81 -13.68 -4.98
C VAL A 57 -18.91 -15.21 -4.95
N VAL A 58 -18.03 -15.88 -4.20
CA VAL A 58 -18.01 -17.35 -4.08
C VAL A 58 -19.29 -17.89 -3.44
N GLN A 59 -19.88 -17.19 -2.45
CA GLN A 59 -21.16 -17.59 -1.84
C GLN A 59 -22.36 -17.53 -2.80
N VAL A 60 -22.27 -16.76 -3.88
CA VAL A 60 -23.35 -16.61 -4.87
C VAL A 60 -23.12 -17.55 -6.08
N LEU A 61 -21.91 -18.09 -6.23
CA LEU A 61 -21.61 -19.02 -7.32
C LEU A 61 -22.22 -20.41 -7.03
N PRO A 62 -22.87 -21.04 -8.03
CA PRO A 62 -23.31 -22.43 -7.93
C PRO A 62 -22.11 -23.32 -7.59
N THR A 63 -22.33 -24.40 -6.83
CA THR A 63 -21.28 -25.33 -6.36
C THR A 63 -20.41 -25.91 -7.49
N ASP A 64 -20.91 -25.87 -8.73
CA ASP A 64 -20.27 -26.43 -9.92
C ASP A 64 -19.53 -25.37 -10.78
N ALA A 65 -19.55 -24.10 -10.37
CA ALA A 65 -18.89 -23.03 -11.11
C ALA A 65 -17.37 -23.03 -10.85
N THR A 66 -16.58 -23.24 -11.91
CA THR A 66 -15.11 -23.18 -11.84
C THR A 66 -14.64 -21.74 -12.05
N LEU A 67 -13.96 -21.16 -11.07
CA LEU A 67 -13.27 -19.88 -11.21
C LEU A 67 -11.94 -20.10 -11.94
N VAL A 68 -11.81 -19.54 -13.14
CA VAL A 68 -10.54 -19.44 -13.86
C VAL A 68 -9.92 -18.09 -13.50
N LEU A 69 -8.83 -18.11 -12.73
CA LEU A 69 -8.04 -16.94 -12.34
C LEU A 69 -6.75 -16.88 -13.17
#